data_AF-A0A8J5N9L2-F1
#
_entry.id   AF-A0A8J5N9L2-F1
#
_cell.length_a   1.000
_cell.length_b   1.000
_cell.length_c   1.000
_cell.angle_alpha   90.00
_cell.angle_beta   90.00
_cell.angle_gamma   90.00
#
_symmetry.space_group_name_H-M   'P 1'
#
loop_
_entity.id
_entity.type
_entity.pdbx_description
1 polymer ?
#
loop_
_entity_poly.entity_id
_entity_poly.type
_entity_poly.pdbx_seq_one_letter_code
_entity_poly.pdbx_strand_id
1 'polypeptide(L)'
;MNPGLLLFVLAVGTASAQQLTSPPSRECRELGAMSGGAKEGNSVPTYSAGETITVKAEVPNMKSGAFEFNLCPSADAQDEDCLFKYPLEMADGSGRQFEINSEIPGGQYDVSLILPKGLTCDICTIMWTLITKDCVEGSSCSNQLAKLCADISITEEKTRKTRFWGKAFRIADKALDVAHAFSRG
;
A
#
# COMPACT_ATOMS: atom_id res chain seq x y z
N MET A 1 -24.80 48.09 23.93
CA MET A 1 -23.54 47.33 23.97
C MET A 1 -23.86 45.85 23.92
N ASN A 2 -23.46 45.15 22.85
CA ASN A 2 -23.49 43.69 22.80
C ASN A 2 -22.07 43.25 22.43
N PRO A 3 -21.32 42.58 23.32
CA PRO A 3 -19.93 42.26 23.06
C PRO A 3 -19.89 41.06 22.11
N GLY A 4 -19.51 41.32 20.87
CA GLY A 4 -19.20 40.27 19.91
C GLY A 4 -17.98 39.49 20.40
N LEU A 5 -18.24 38.31 20.96
CA LEU A 5 -17.26 37.30 21.31
C LEU A 5 -16.63 36.78 20.00
N LEU A 6 -15.60 37.48 19.52
CA LEU A 6 -14.70 36.98 18.49
C LEU A 6 -13.90 35.81 19.06
N LEU A 7 -14.45 34.61 18.93
CA LEU A 7 -13.69 33.36 19.01
C LEU A 7 -12.67 33.37 17.87
N PHE A 8 -11.48 33.91 18.13
CA PHE A 8 -10.29 33.58 17.37
C PHE A 8 -10.00 32.09 17.61
N VAL A 9 -10.56 31.24 16.76
CA VAL A 9 -10.07 29.87 16.61
C VAL A 9 -8.65 30.02 16.08
N LEU A 10 -7.67 29.93 16.97
CA LEU A 10 -6.30 29.67 16.57
C LEU A 10 -6.35 28.30 15.88
N ALA A 11 -6.40 28.32 14.55
CA ALA A 11 -5.96 27.18 13.76
C ALA A 11 -4.49 26.99 14.10
N VAL A 12 -4.23 26.19 15.14
CA VAL A 12 -2.90 25.69 15.46
C VAL A 12 -2.43 25.02 14.18
N GLY A 13 -1.41 25.60 13.55
CA GLY A 13 -0.83 25.10 12.32
C GLY A 13 -0.62 23.59 12.46
N THR A 14 -1.12 22.85 11.47
CA THR A 14 -0.96 21.41 11.40
C THR A 14 0.53 21.11 11.49
N ALA A 15 0.99 20.58 12.63
CA ALA A 15 2.23 19.83 12.64
C ALA A 15 2.03 18.74 11.58
N SER A 16 2.86 18.74 10.53
CA SER A 16 2.81 17.74 9.47
C SER A 16 3.14 16.38 10.10
N ALA A 17 2.13 15.69 10.61
CA ALA A 17 2.27 14.33 11.07
C ALA A 17 2.56 13.45 9.84
N GLN A 18 3.38 12.42 10.01
CA GLN A 18 3.55 11.41 8.98
C GLN A 18 2.20 10.74 8.68
N GLN A 19 1.91 10.47 7.40
CA GLN A 19 0.67 9.82 6.99
C GLN A 19 0.84 9.11 5.65
N LEU A 20 0.20 7.96 5.47
CA LEU A 20 -0.08 7.46 4.12
C LEU A 20 -1.37 8.11 3.63
N THR A 21 -1.29 8.79 2.49
CA THR A 21 -2.46 9.38 1.83
C THR A 21 -3.12 8.37 0.89
N SER A 22 -2.38 7.36 0.41
CA SER A 22 -2.89 6.28 -0.41
C SER A 22 -2.02 5.02 -0.25
N PRO A 23 -2.56 3.87 0.20
CA PRO A 23 -3.84 3.74 0.91
C PRO A 23 -3.85 4.58 2.22
N PRO A 24 -5.01 5.05 2.69
CA PRO A 24 -5.07 5.93 3.85
C PRO A 24 -4.62 5.21 5.13
N SER A 25 -3.70 5.82 5.88
CA SER A 25 -3.20 5.23 7.13
C SER A 25 -4.10 5.48 8.34
N ARG A 26 -4.02 4.56 9.31
CA ARG A 26 -4.56 4.59 10.67
C ARG A 26 -3.50 4.12 11.67
N GLU A 27 -3.75 4.28 12.96
CA GLU A 27 -2.91 3.68 14.00
C GLU A 27 -3.03 2.15 13.99
N CYS A 28 -1.91 1.44 14.07
CA CYS A 28 -1.89 -0.02 14.03
C CYS A 28 -2.59 -0.69 15.24
N ARG A 29 -2.69 0.00 16.38
CA ARG A 29 -3.20 -0.57 17.65
C ARG A 29 -4.73 -0.66 17.73
N GLU A 30 -5.44 0.06 16.88
CA GLU A 30 -6.90 0.20 16.97
C GLU A 30 -7.61 -1.01 16.32
N LEU A 31 -7.75 -2.11 17.06
CA LEU A 31 -8.84 -3.07 16.88
C LEU A 31 -9.40 -3.45 18.25
N GLY A 32 -10.44 -2.71 18.63
CA GLY A 32 -11.10 -2.80 19.93
C GLY A 32 -12.12 -1.70 20.16
N ALA A 33 -12.03 -0.57 19.44
CA ALA A 33 -13.09 0.43 19.37
C ALA A 33 -13.95 0.17 18.11
N MET A 34 -15.01 -0.63 18.26
CA MET A 34 -16.14 -0.50 17.35
C MET A 34 -16.76 0.90 17.52
N SER A 35 -17.05 1.52 16.38
CA SER A 35 -17.73 2.81 16.13
C SER A 35 -16.99 4.11 16.47
N GLY A 36 -16.26 4.68 15.49
CA GLY A 36 -15.92 6.11 15.53
C GLY A 36 -14.83 6.61 14.59
N GLY A 37 -13.96 5.75 14.05
CA GLY A 37 -12.79 6.19 13.26
C GLY A 37 -12.80 5.79 11.77
N ALA A 38 -13.51 4.74 11.40
CA ALA A 38 -13.86 4.52 10.00
C ALA A 38 -15.13 5.34 9.74
N LYS A 39 -15.01 6.40 8.94
CA LYS A 39 -16.20 6.96 8.28
C LYS A 39 -16.87 5.77 7.59
N GLU A 40 -18.08 5.40 8.03
CA GLU A 40 -18.97 4.51 7.27
C GLU A 40 -19.05 5.09 5.85
N GLY A 41 -18.32 4.48 4.91
CA GLY A 41 -18.16 5.00 3.55
C GLY A 41 -16.72 5.04 3.01
N ASN A 42 -15.67 4.79 3.81
CA ASN A 42 -14.32 4.66 3.25
C ASN A 42 -14.14 3.26 2.63
N SER A 43 -14.35 3.15 1.32
CA SER A 43 -14.09 1.91 0.59
C SER A 43 -12.63 1.48 0.77
N VAL A 44 -12.41 0.28 1.28
CA VAL A 44 -11.08 -0.33 1.36
C VAL A 44 -10.51 -0.44 -0.06
N PRO A 45 -9.36 0.17 -0.37
CA PRO A 45 -8.77 0.09 -1.70
C PRO A 45 -8.52 -1.37 -2.10
N THR A 46 -8.97 -1.75 -3.30
CA THR A 46 -8.84 -3.12 -3.81
C THR A 46 -7.76 -3.19 -4.89
N TYR A 47 -6.86 -4.15 -4.75
CA TYR A 47 -5.76 -4.45 -5.67
C TYR A 47 -5.82 -5.91 -6.12
N SER A 48 -4.98 -6.27 -7.09
CA SER A 48 -4.85 -7.63 -7.62
C SER A 48 -3.58 -8.28 -7.06
N ALA A 49 -3.59 -9.59 -6.81
CA ALA A 49 -2.40 -10.32 -6.44
C ALA A 49 -1.30 -10.17 -7.52
N GLY A 50 -0.06 -9.92 -7.11
CA GLY A 50 1.05 -9.65 -8.04
C GLY A 50 1.06 -8.25 -8.65
N GLU A 51 0.10 -7.37 -8.30
CA GLU A 51 0.03 -6.00 -8.83
C GLU A 51 1.12 -5.10 -8.21
N THR A 52 1.67 -4.21 -9.04
CA THR A 52 2.50 -3.11 -8.57
C THR A 52 1.59 -1.95 -8.13
N ILE A 53 1.63 -1.62 -6.85
CA ILE A 53 0.87 -0.51 -6.26
C ILE A 53 1.78 0.68 -6.01
N THR A 54 1.23 1.90 -6.03
CA THR A 54 1.95 3.11 -5.61
C THR A 54 1.41 3.59 -4.28
N VAL A 55 2.24 3.55 -3.25
CA VAL A 55 1.95 4.09 -1.93
C VAL A 55 2.41 5.53 -1.87
N LYS A 56 1.53 6.43 -1.42
CA LYS A 56 1.80 7.86 -1.26
C LYS A 56 2.01 8.19 0.21
N ALA A 57 3.24 8.47 0.59
CA ALA A 57 3.63 8.82 1.96
C ALA A 57 3.88 10.32 2.06
N GLU A 58 3.29 10.97 3.06
CA GLU A 58 3.63 12.34 3.45
C GLU A 58 4.37 12.28 4.78
N VAL A 59 5.53 12.93 4.84
CA VAL A 59 6.40 12.91 6.02
C VAL A 59 6.85 14.31 6.41
N PRO A 60 7.05 14.56 7.72
CA PRO A 60 7.65 15.81 8.18
C PRO A 60 9.06 15.99 7.63
N ASN A 61 9.53 17.23 7.71
CA ASN A 61 10.92 17.55 7.39
C ASN A 61 11.87 16.75 8.31
N MET A 62 12.74 15.96 7.70
CA MET A 62 13.74 15.15 8.39
C MET A 62 15.05 15.12 7.59
N LYS A 63 16.17 14.95 8.30
CA LYS A 63 17.51 14.95 7.69
C LYS A 63 17.83 13.65 6.93
N SER A 64 17.34 12.52 7.43
CA SER A 64 17.56 11.20 6.84
C SER A 64 16.58 10.19 7.41
N GLY A 65 16.15 9.25 6.58
CA GLY A 65 15.35 8.13 7.01
C GLY A 65 15.10 7.14 5.89
N ALA A 66 14.34 6.11 6.18
CA ALA A 66 13.93 5.13 5.21
C ALA A 66 12.53 4.60 5.49
N PHE A 67 11.88 4.10 4.44
CA PHE A 67 10.59 3.42 4.55
C PHE A 67 10.77 1.92 4.40
N GLU A 68 10.10 1.16 5.27
CA GLU A 68 9.88 -0.26 5.10
C GLU A 68 8.39 -0.55 5.08
N PHE A 69 7.99 -1.51 4.25
CA PHE A 69 6.60 -1.92 4.09
C PHE A 69 6.46 -3.41 4.28
N ASN A 70 5.54 -3.81 5.14
CA ASN A 70 5.19 -5.20 5.35
C ASN A 70 3.69 -5.40 5.18
N LEU A 71 3.30 -6.61 4.78
CA LEU A 71 1.91 -7.00 4.60
C LEU A 71 1.52 -8.03 5.66
N CYS A 72 0.32 -7.91 6.21
CA CYS A 72 -0.32 -8.97 6.97
C CYS A 72 -1.62 -9.38 6.27
N PRO A 73 -1.82 -10.67 5.93
CA PRO A 73 -3.07 -11.20 5.36
C PRO A 73 -4.19 -11.34 6.40
N SER A 74 -4.25 -10.39 7.34
CA SER A 74 -5.29 -10.26 8.34
C SER A 74 -5.60 -8.78 8.55
N ALA A 75 -6.85 -8.50 8.89
CA ALA A 75 -7.23 -7.19 9.42
C ALA A 75 -6.58 -6.97 10.80
N ASP A 76 -6.27 -8.06 11.52
CA ASP A 76 -5.72 -7.99 12.86
C ASP A 76 -4.23 -7.64 12.86
N ALA A 77 -3.96 -6.34 13.00
CA ALA A 77 -2.62 -5.78 13.14
C ALA A 77 -2.02 -5.99 14.55
N GLN A 78 -2.71 -6.66 15.49
CA GLN A 78 -2.14 -7.01 16.80
C GLN A 78 -1.16 -8.18 16.73
N ASP A 79 -1.24 -9.00 15.68
CA ASP A 79 -0.23 -10.01 15.41
C ASP A 79 1.02 -9.31 14.84
N GLU A 80 1.86 -8.79 15.73
CA GLU A 80 3.15 -8.22 15.35
C GLU A 80 3.99 -9.24 14.56
N ASP A 81 3.87 -10.54 14.86
CA ASP A 81 4.57 -11.58 14.09
C ASP A 81 4.06 -11.68 12.65
N CYS A 82 2.78 -11.41 12.40
CA CYS A 82 2.23 -11.34 11.05
C CYS A 82 2.82 -10.16 10.26
N LEU A 83 2.98 -9.01 10.91
CA LEU A 83 3.47 -7.77 10.29
C LEU A 83 4.96 -7.80 9.94
N PHE A 84 5.74 -8.79 10.38
CA PHE A 84 7.14 -8.96 9.96
C PHE A 84 7.34 -10.08 8.94
N LYS A 85 6.32 -10.91 8.68
CA LYS A 85 6.46 -12.13 7.87
C LYS A 85 6.45 -11.88 6.36
N TYR A 86 5.76 -10.86 5.89
CA TYR A 86 5.65 -10.57 4.45
C TYR A 86 6.18 -9.17 4.12
N PRO A 87 7.51 -8.98 4.08
CA PRO A 87 8.09 -7.75 3.59
C PRO A 87 7.72 -7.56 2.11
N LEU A 88 7.33 -6.34 1.75
CA LEU A 88 7.03 -5.95 0.38
C LEU A 88 8.30 -5.43 -0.29
N GLU A 89 8.49 -5.78 -1.55
CA GLU A 89 9.64 -5.35 -2.34
C GLU A 89 9.26 -4.15 -3.19
N MET A 90 10.21 -3.23 -3.36
CA MET A 90 10.06 -2.10 -4.26
C MET A 90 10.06 -2.56 -5.70
N ALA A 91 9.19 -1.96 -6.50
CA ALA A 91 9.00 -2.36 -7.89
C ALA A 91 10.18 -1.99 -8.80
N ASP A 92 11.04 -1.06 -8.37
CA ASP A 92 12.27 -0.68 -9.07
C ASP A 92 13.43 -1.66 -8.84
N GLY A 93 13.24 -2.67 -7.99
CA GLY A 93 14.26 -3.68 -7.67
C GLY A 93 15.33 -3.23 -6.68
N SER A 94 15.19 -2.06 -6.06
CA SER A 94 16.14 -1.55 -5.05
C SER A 94 16.06 -2.28 -3.70
N GLY A 95 15.12 -3.23 -3.56
CA GLY A 95 15.01 -4.12 -2.41
C GLY A 95 13.79 -3.81 -1.53
N ARG A 96 13.98 -3.86 -0.21
CA ARG A 96 12.89 -3.76 0.79
C ARG A 96 12.78 -2.41 1.50
N GLN A 97 13.79 -1.56 1.34
CA GLN A 97 13.94 -0.31 2.06
C GLN A 97 14.07 0.85 1.08
N PHE A 98 13.12 1.78 1.12
CA PHE A 98 13.18 3.00 0.32
C PHE A 98 13.95 4.07 1.10
N GLU A 99 15.14 4.45 0.62
CA GLU A 99 15.96 5.50 1.23
C GLU A 99 15.41 6.89 0.88
N ILE A 100 15.26 7.74 1.89
CA ILE A 100 14.75 9.10 1.72
C ILE A 100 15.92 10.00 1.31
N ASN A 101 15.79 10.66 0.17
CA ASN A 101 16.81 11.58 -0.32
C ASN A 101 17.00 12.75 0.66
N SER A 102 18.23 12.92 1.17
CA SER A 102 18.60 14.02 2.07
C SER A 102 18.49 15.42 1.43
N GLU A 103 18.42 15.52 0.10
CA GLU A 103 18.27 16.79 -0.61
C GLU A 103 16.84 17.35 -0.55
N ILE A 104 15.84 16.50 -0.31
CA ILE A 104 14.42 16.89 -0.17
C ILE A 104 13.97 16.47 1.23
N PRO A 105 14.22 17.29 2.26
CA PRO A 105 13.99 16.87 3.63
C PRO A 105 12.49 16.98 3.94
N GLY A 106 11.78 15.86 3.83
CA GLY A 106 10.32 15.75 4.02
C GLY A 106 9.50 15.94 2.74
N GLY A 107 8.17 15.94 2.88
CA GLY A 107 7.21 16.11 1.77
C GLY A 107 6.54 14.80 1.34
N GLN A 108 6.06 14.78 0.09
CA GLN A 108 5.33 13.64 -0.47
C GLN A 108 6.26 12.72 -1.25
N TYR A 109 6.11 11.42 -1.01
CA TYR A 109 6.86 10.35 -1.63
C TYR A 109 5.91 9.36 -2.29
N ASP A 110 6.16 9.06 -3.56
CA ASP A 110 5.47 8.02 -4.30
C ASP A 110 6.38 6.78 -4.35
N VAL A 111 6.01 5.72 -3.64
CA VAL A 111 6.79 4.47 -3.53
C VAL A 111 6.04 3.35 -4.22
N SER A 112 6.65 2.74 -5.24
CA SER A 112 6.05 1.60 -5.94
C SER A 112 6.44 0.29 -5.27
N LEU A 113 5.45 -0.52 -4.87
CA LEU A 113 5.61 -1.80 -4.19
C LEU A 113 4.97 -2.93 -5.00
N ILE A 114 5.50 -4.15 -4.88
CA ILE A 114 4.92 -5.35 -5.51
C ILE A 114 4.13 -6.15 -4.47
N LEU A 115 2.84 -6.37 -4.73
CA LEU A 115 2.03 -7.27 -3.91
C LEU A 115 2.39 -8.74 -4.17
N PRO A 116 2.36 -9.62 -3.14
CA PRO A 116 2.68 -11.03 -3.32
C PRO A 116 1.74 -11.72 -4.34
N LYS A 117 2.32 -12.60 -5.16
CA LYS A 117 1.54 -13.45 -6.06
C LYS A 117 0.83 -14.55 -5.28
N GLY A 118 -0.40 -14.86 -5.67
CA GLY A 118 -1.19 -15.94 -5.06
C GLY A 118 -1.70 -15.66 -3.64
N LEU A 119 -1.56 -14.43 -3.14
CA LEU A 119 -2.12 -14.00 -1.86
C LEU A 119 -3.38 -13.17 -2.12
N THR A 120 -4.48 -13.53 -1.47
CA THR A 120 -5.77 -12.83 -1.55
C THR A 120 -6.35 -12.61 -0.16
N CYS A 121 -7.05 -11.51 0.05
CA CYS A 121 -7.68 -11.16 1.32
C CYS A 121 -8.78 -10.12 1.14
N ASP A 122 -9.84 -10.24 1.95
CA ASP A 122 -10.90 -9.22 1.98
C ASP A 122 -10.42 -7.94 2.67
N ILE A 123 -9.70 -8.10 3.80
CA ILE A 123 -9.07 -7.02 4.54
C ILE A 123 -7.67 -7.50 5.00
N CYS A 124 -6.65 -6.94 4.39
CA CYS A 124 -5.24 -7.05 4.76
C CYS A 124 -4.76 -5.72 5.34
N THR A 125 -3.70 -5.78 6.15
CA THR A 125 -3.02 -4.58 6.65
C THR A 125 -1.64 -4.41 6.01
N ILE A 126 -1.36 -3.26 5.41
CA ILE A 126 0.01 -2.81 5.12
C ILE A 126 0.52 -2.02 6.31
N MET A 127 1.61 -2.47 6.92
CA MET A 127 2.37 -1.69 7.90
C MET A 127 3.49 -0.93 7.21
N TRP A 128 3.44 0.39 7.32
CA TRP A 128 4.52 1.28 6.96
C TRP A 128 5.33 1.63 8.19
N THR A 129 6.64 1.39 8.13
CA THR A 129 7.59 1.80 9.15
C THR A 129 8.47 2.91 8.60
N LEU A 130 8.39 4.09 9.20
CA LEU A 130 9.37 5.15 9.01
C LEU A 130 10.52 4.94 9.99
N ILE A 131 11.71 4.74 9.46
CA ILE A 131 12.97 4.66 10.19
C ILE A 131 13.65 6.02 10.09
N THR A 132 13.72 6.77 11.18
CA THR A 132 14.52 8.00 11.24
C THR A 132 15.80 7.76 12.02
N LYS A 133 16.88 8.41 11.61
CA LYS A 133 18.13 8.43 12.38
C LYS A 133 18.16 9.68 13.24
N ASP A 134 18.21 9.50 14.55
CA ASP A 134 18.51 10.58 15.48
C ASP A 134 19.99 10.47 15.88
N CYS A 135 20.77 11.43 15.39
CA CYS A 135 22.19 11.54 15.67
C CYS A 135 22.43 12.87 16.38
N VAL A 136 22.72 12.81 17.68
CA VAL A 136 23.21 13.98 18.41
C VAL A 136 24.73 14.03 18.26
N GLU A 137 25.28 15.20 17.94
CA GLU A 137 26.72 15.35 17.76
C GLU A 137 27.48 14.99 19.05
N GLY A 138 28.46 14.09 18.93
CA GLY A 138 29.24 13.60 20.06
C GLY A 138 28.61 12.42 20.82
N SER A 139 27.47 11.88 20.38
CA SER A 139 26.86 10.67 20.97
C SER A 139 26.68 9.53 19.97
N SER A 140 26.20 8.38 20.47
CA SER A 140 25.71 7.28 19.64
C SER A 140 24.47 7.73 18.86
N CYS A 141 24.43 7.45 17.57
CA CYS A 141 23.19 7.53 16.78
C CYS A 141 22.23 6.40 17.19
N SER A 142 20.94 6.69 17.22
CA SER A 142 19.89 5.69 17.40
C SER A 142 18.84 5.78 16.28
N ASN A 143 18.25 4.65 15.94
CA ASN A 143 17.12 4.62 15.01
C ASN A 143 15.83 4.80 15.82
N GLN A 144 14.99 5.74 15.41
CA GLN A 144 13.63 5.89 15.91
C GLN A 144 12.67 5.32 14.87
N LEU A 145 11.74 4.48 15.32
CA LEU A 145 10.77 3.79 14.46
C LEU A 145 9.38 4.33 14.71
N ALA A 146 8.69 4.73 13.64
CA ALA A 146 7.30 5.16 13.70
C ALA A 146 6.47 4.33 12.72
N LYS A 147 5.44 3.65 13.23
CA LYS A 147 4.62 2.69 12.46
C LYS A 147 3.23 3.26 12.19
N LEU A 148 2.72 3.05 10.98
CA LEU A 148 1.34 3.31 10.58
C LEU A 148 0.81 2.13 9.77
N CYS A 149 -0.50 1.91 9.85
CA CYS A 149 -1.15 0.79 9.19
C CYS A 149 -2.16 1.29 8.17
N ALA A 150 -2.36 0.58 7.07
CA ALA A 150 -3.37 0.90 6.06
C ALA A 150 -4.08 -0.36 5.60
N ASP A 151 -5.40 -0.33 5.61
CA ASP A 151 -6.23 -1.47 5.24
C ASP A 151 -6.43 -1.52 3.73
N ILE A 152 -6.23 -2.70 3.13
CA ILE A 152 -6.39 -2.96 1.69
C ILE A 152 -7.10 -4.28 1.45
N SER A 153 -7.64 -4.48 0.24
CA SER A 153 -8.16 -5.76 -0.23
C SER A 153 -7.33 -6.26 -1.39
N ILE A 154 -7.06 -7.56 -1.45
CA ILE A 154 -6.30 -8.18 -2.53
C ILE A 154 -7.15 -9.29 -3.16
N THR A 155 -7.46 -9.11 -4.43
CA THR A 155 -8.23 -10.06 -5.25
C THR A 155 -7.30 -10.92 -6.12
N GLU A 156 -7.84 -11.95 -6.77
CA GLU A 156 -7.06 -12.80 -7.66
C GLU A 156 -6.34 -12.00 -8.78
N GLU A 157 -5.23 -12.53 -9.26
CA GLU A 157 -4.50 -11.94 -10.39
C GLU A 157 -5.43 -11.86 -11.60
N LYS A 158 -5.48 -10.67 -12.24
CA LYS A 158 -6.20 -10.49 -13.50
C LYS A 158 -5.51 -11.34 -14.57
N THR A 159 -5.92 -12.60 -14.72
CA THR A 159 -5.47 -13.46 -15.81
C THR A 159 -5.86 -12.80 -17.12
N ARG A 160 -4.91 -12.10 -17.73
CA ARG A 160 -5.07 -11.54 -19.07
C ARG A 160 -5.08 -12.75 -20.00
N LYS A 161 -6.25 -13.39 -20.15
CA LYS A 161 -6.51 -14.41 -21.18
C LYS A 161 -6.11 -13.78 -22.50
N THR A 162 -4.89 -14.08 -22.94
CA THR A 162 -4.44 -13.64 -24.24
C THR A 162 -5.44 -14.24 -25.23
N ARG A 163 -5.93 -13.39 -26.13
CA ARG A 163 -6.90 -13.69 -27.21
C ARG A 163 -6.40 -14.79 -28.18
N PHE A 164 -5.44 -15.60 -27.77
CA PHE A 164 -4.79 -16.64 -28.56
C PHE A 164 -5.73 -17.84 -28.77
N TRP A 165 -6.47 -18.24 -27.73
CA TRP A 165 -7.47 -19.33 -27.84
C TRP A 165 -8.63 -18.99 -28.78
N GLY A 166 -9.01 -17.71 -28.90
CA GLY A 166 -10.05 -17.27 -29.85
C GLY A 166 -9.64 -17.36 -31.32
N LYS A 167 -8.34 -17.36 -31.63
CA LYS A 167 -7.84 -17.59 -33.00
C LYS A 167 -7.56 -19.07 -33.27
N ALA A 168 -7.01 -19.80 -32.30
CA ALA A 168 -6.74 -21.23 -32.43
C ALA A 168 -8.03 -22.06 -32.63
N PHE A 169 -9.11 -21.76 -31.87
CA PHE A 169 -10.39 -22.44 -32.05
C PHE A 169 -11.00 -22.21 -33.44
N ARG A 170 -10.90 -20.99 -33.99
CA ARG A 170 -11.47 -20.67 -35.32
C ARG A 170 -10.75 -21.39 -36.47
N ILE A 171 -9.48 -21.74 -36.28
CA ILE A 171 -8.70 -22.48 -37.29
C ILE A 171 -9.06 -23.98 -37.25
N ALA A 172 -9.21 -24.54 -36.05
CA ALA A 172 -9.57 -25.95 -35.88
C ALA A 172 -10.98 -26.26 -36.45
N ASP A 173 -11.95 -25.37 -36.25
CA ASP A 173 -13.32 -25.53 -36.74
C ASP A 173 -13.36 -25.55 -38.28
N LYS A 174 -12.59 -24.65 -38.92
CA LYS A 174 -12.52 -24.55 -40.38
C LYS A 174 -11.80 -25.74 -41.03
N ALA A 175 -10.87 -26.38 -40.33
CA ALA A 175 -10.20 -27.58 -40.82
C ALA A 175 -11.10 -28.82 -40.77
N LEU A 176 -11.99 -28.89 -39.78
CA LEU A 176 -12.94 -30.00 -39.62
C LEU A 176 -14.02 -29.99 -40.72
N ASP A 177 -14.54 -28.81 -41.09
CA ASP A 177 -15.48 -28.66 -42.21
C ASP A 177 -14.87 -29.10 -43.56
N VAL A 178 -13.60 -28.80 -43.79
CA VAL A 178 -12.88 -29.21 -45.01
C VAL A 178 -12.65 -30.73 -45.05
N ALA A 179 -12.33 -31.34 -43.91
CA ALA A 179 -12.16 -32.79 -43.82
C ALA A 179 -13.47 -33.55 -44.06
N HIS A 180 -14.61 -33.00 -43.61
CA HIS A 180 -15.93 -33.57 -43.89
C HIS A 180 -16.36 -33.41 -45.35
N ALA A 181 -15.91 -32.36 -46.05
CA ALA A 181 -16.19 -32.17 -47.47
C ALA A 181 -15.42 -33.15 -48.38
N PHE A 182 -14.22 -33.60 -47.96
CA PHE A 182 -13.37 -34.50 -48.75
C PHE A 182 -13.76 -35.99 -48.63
N SER A 183 -14.55 -36.36 -47.63
CA SER A 183 -15.01 -37.74 -47.37
C SER A 183 -16.25 -38.17 -48.20
N ARG A 184 -16.85 -37.23 -48.95
CA ARG A 184 -18.04 -37.48 -49.79
C ARG A 184 -17.79 -37.29 -51.30
N GLY A 185 -16.54 -37.29 -51.74
CA GLY A 185 -16.13 -37.24 -53.14
C GLY A 185 -15.78 -38.61 -53.70
#